data_AF-A0A7R9WHR3-F1
#
_entry.id   AF-A0A7R9WHR3-F1
#
_cell.length_a   1.000
_cell.length_b   1.000
_cell.length_c   1.000
_cell.angle_alpha   90.00
_cell.angle_beta   90.00
_cell.angle_gamma   90.00
#
_symmetry.space_group_name_H-M   'P 1'
#
loop_
_entity.id
_entity.type
_entity.pdbx_description
1 polymer ?
#
loop_
_entity_poly.entity_id
_entity_poly.type
_entity_poly.pdbx_seq_one_letter_code
_entity_poly.pdbx_strand_id
1 'polypeptide(L)'
;FKRRGTEPVPGCAGEGKRKVDYCYRPENAGESPERRVDGLSLVSTRWCNEDNPCGECEGSCYDDDSVCGPGLRCFDRKRDEPVPGCNGWGPFGVDYCYRPEADESPGNALVNFGECDKDKPCGECEGDCDKDDSACGPGLRCFERKGDEEVPGCTGKGKKKVDYCYRPEADESPSNGESGPF
;
A
#
# COMPACT_ATOMS: atom_id res chain seq x y z
N PHE A 1 8.61 -0.91 29.71
CA PHE A 1 8.50 -2.13 30.55
C PHE A 1 9.86 -2.81 30.54
N LYS A 2 10.37 -3.24 31.70
CA LYS A 2 11.67 -3.90 31.77
C LYS A 2 11.45 -5.41 31.63
N ARG A 3 11.59 -5.92 30.40
CA ARG A 3 11.43 -7.34 30.06
C ARG A 3 12.43 -8.23 30.82
N ARG A 4 12.04 -9.46 31.15
CA ARG A 4 12.96 -10.51 31.60
C ARG A 4 13.21 -11.49 30.46
N GLY A 5 14.32 -11.33 29.74
CA GLY A 5 14.72 -12.28 28.68
C GLY A 5 13.97 -12.10 27.36
N THR A 6 13.45 -13.20 26.77
CA THR A 6 12.83 -13.24 25.44
C THR A 6 11.31 -12.98 25.43
N GLU A 7 10.69 -12.76 26.60
CA GLU A 7 9.25 -12.47 26.77
C GLU A 7 8.70 -11.46 25.74
N PRO A 8 7.62 -11.73 24.98
CA PRO A 8 7.12 -10.83 23.95
C PRO A 8 6.81 -9.41 24.48
N VAL A 9 6.96 -8.40 23.62
CA VAL A 9 6.52 -7.03 23.97
C VAL A 9 4.98 -7.00 23.93
N PRO A 10 4.28 -6.48 24.95
CA PRO A 10 2.83 -6.43 24.93
C PRO A 10 2.30 -5.69 23.69
N GLY A 11 1.36 -6.31 22.97
CA GLY A 11 0.80 -5.78 21.72
C GLY A 11 1.71 -5.89 20.49
N CYS A 12 2.82 -6.64 20.55
CA CYS A 12 3.70 -6.86 19.40
C CYS A 12 3.90 -8.35 19.12
N ALA A 13 3.91 -8.72 17.85
CA ALA A 13 4.24 -10.07 17.40
C ALA A 13 5.76 -10.31 17.40
N GLY A 14 6.17 -11.58 17.62
CA GLY A 14 7.56 -12.03 17.53
C GLY A 14 8.38 -11.91 18.83
N GLU A 15 9.63 -12.39 18.77
CA GLU A 15 10.56 -12.35 19.88
C GLU A 15 11.38 -11.06 19.89
N GLY A 16 11.45 -10.39 21.05
CA GLY A 16 12.34 -9.23 21.19
C GLY A 16 13.80 -9.61 21.35
N LYS A 17 14.69 -8.74 20.88
CA LYS A 17 16.13 -8.89 21.01
C LYS A 17 16.55 -8.78 22.47
N ARG A 18 17.48 -9.66 22.88
CA ARG A 18 18.06 -9.66 24.23
C ARG A 18 18.79 -8.34 24.50
N LYS A 19 18.63 -7.81 25.71
CA LYS A 19 19.26 -6.56 26.20
C LYS A 19 18.82 -5.29 25.47
N VAL A 20 17.67 -5.32 24.78
CA VAL A 20 17.04 -4.13 24.19
C VAL A 20 15.78 -3.80 24.99
N ASP A 21 15.63 -2.54 25.37
CA ASP A 21 14.42 -2.02 25.99
C ASP A 21 13.45 -1.55 24.89
N TYR A 22 12.20 -1.98 24.98
CA TYR A 22 11.16 -1.64 24.02
C TYR A 22 10.10 -0.73 24.66
N CYS A 23 9.71 0.31 23.92
CA CYS A 23 8.51 1.07 24.22
C CYS A 23 7.29 0.23 23.86
N TYR A 24 6.24 0.30 24.67
CA TYR A 24 4.96 -0.34 24.40
C TYR A 24 3.84 0.57 24.90
N ARG A 25 2.66 0.43 24.31
CA ARG A 25 1.48 1.15 24.78
C ARG A 25 0.84 0.35 25.93
N PRO A 26 0.63 0.94 27.11
CA PRO A 26 0.05 0.24 28.26
C PRO A 26 -1.36 -0.30 27.99
N GLU A 27 -2.11 0.32 27.08
CA GLU A 27 -3.46 -0.12 26.67
C GLU A 27 -3.47 -1.51 25.99
N ASN A 28 -2.33 -1.92 25.41
CA ASN A 28 -2.16 -3.23 24.76
C ASN A 28 -1.63 -4.30 25.75
N ALA A 29 -1.53 -3.98 27.05
CA ALA A 29 -1.04 -4.89 28.09
C ALA A 29 -2.10 -5.91 28.49
N GLY A 30 -2.21 -6.99 27.71
CA GLY A 30 -3.19 -8.06 27.94
C GLY A 30 -3.70 -8.69 26.65
N GLU A 31 -3.38 -8.10 25.50
CA GLU A 31 -3.71 -8.66 24.19
C GLU A 31 -2.70 -9.76 23.82
N SER A 32 -3.17 -11.01 23.81
CA SER A 32 -2.43 -12.11 23.18
C SER A 32 -2.39 -11.89 21.66
N PRO A 33 -1.24 -12.06 20.99
CA PRO A 33 -1.11 -11.82 19.55
C PRO A 33 -1.90 -12.82 18.67
N GLU A 34 -2.66 -13.75 19.27
CA GLU A 34 -3.32 -14.85 18.57
C GLU A 34 -4.84 -14.70 18.41
N ARG A 35 -5.43 -13.52 18.60
CA ARG A 35 -6.85 -13.32 18.24
C ARG A 35 -7.10 -11.99 17.56
N ARG A 36 -7.25 -12.10 16.23
CA ARG A 36 -7.80 -11.14 15.24
C ARG A 36 -8.08 -9.74 15.78
N VAL A 37 -7.15 -8.85 15.48
CA VAL A 37 -7.43 -7.46 15.13
C VAL A 37 -6.93 -7.33 13.69
N ASP A 38 -7.76 -6.82 12.80
CA ASP A 38 -7.72 -6.98 11.35
C ASP A 38 -6.36 -6.62 10.68
N GLY A 39 -5.48 -7.61 10.49
CA GLY A 39 -4.29 -7.47 9.63
C GLY A 39 -3.29 -8.63 9.77
N LEU A 40 -2.77 -9.10 8.64
CA LEU A 40 -1.89 -10.27 8.57
C LEU A 40 -0.44 -9.87 8.89
N SER A 41 0.29 -10.68 9.67
CA SER A 41 1.67 -10.34 10.07
C SER A 41 2.68 -10.65 8.98
N LEU A 42 3.75 -9.85 8.87
CA LEU A 42 4.81 -10.06 7.88
C LEU A 42 5.56 -11.38 8.08
N VAL A 43 5.61 -12.21 7.03
CA VAL A 43 6.32 -13.51 7.00
C VAL A 43 7.49 -13.46 6.02
N SER A 44 8.73 -13.52 6.51
CA SER A 44 9.96 -13.45 5.69
C SER A 44 10.71 -14.79 5.54
N THR A 45 10.22 -15.87 6.16
CA THR A 45 10.95 -17.15 6.23
C THR A 45 10.72 -18.06 5.02
N ARG A 46 9.88 -17.63 4.06
CA ARG A 46 9.51 -18.40 2.88
C ARG A 46 10.10 -17.74 1.63
N TRP A 47 10.71 -18.56 0.78
CA TRP A 47 11.14 -18.15 -0.56
C TRP A 47 9.99 -18.42 -1.53
N CYS A 48 9.56 -17.38 -2.24
CA CYS A 48 8.48 -17.46 -3.23
C CYS A 48 9.03 -17.60 -4.64
N ASN A 49 8.30 -18.31 -5.49
CA ASN A 49 8.61 -18.53 -6.91
C ASN A 49 7.32 -18.84 -7.69
N GLU A 50 7.42 -19.08 -9.00
CA GLU A 50 6.26 -19.36 -9.86
C GLU A 50 5.46 -20.61 -9.44
N ASP A 51 6.12 -21.63 -8.88
CA ASP A 51 5.46 -22.86 -8.41
C ASP A 51 4.88 -22.73 -6.98
N ASN A 52 5.35 -21.76 -6.22
CA ASN A 52 4.97 -21.49 -4.83
C ASN A 52 4.89 -19.97 -4.61
N PRO A 53 3.82 -19.33 -5.10
CA PRO A 53 3.65 -17.89 -4.99
C PRO A 53 3.41 -17.47 -3.53
N CYS A 54 3.88 -16.27 -3.20
CA CYS A 54 3.68 -15.61 -1.91
C CYS A 54 2.20 -15.28 -1.67
N GLY A 55 1.72 -15.54 -0.46
CA GLY A 55 0.45 -15.00 0.03
C GLY A 55 0.55 -13.53 0.45
N GLU A 56 -0.58 -12.95 0.86
CA GLU A 56 -0.62 -11.60 1.44
C GLU A 56 0.29 -11.53 2.67
N CYS A 57 1.02 -10.42 2.83
CA CYS A 57 2.03 -10.20 3.87
C CYS A 57 3.15 -11.26 3.92
N GLU A 58 3.32 -12.05 2.86
CA GLU A 58 4.47 -12.94 2.69
C GLU A 58 5.51 -12.27 1.78
N GLY A 59 6.78 -12.38 2.18
CA GLY A 59 7.89 -11.66 1.57
C GLY A 59 8.81 -12.51 0.72
N SER A 60 9.78 -11.85 0.10
CA SER A 60 10.68 -12.37 -0.95
C SER A 60 10.07 -12.35 -2.35
N CYS A 61 9.14 -11.42 -2.63
CA CYS A 61 9.04 -10.94 -4.01
C CYS A 61 10.29 -10.08 -4.29
N TYR A 62 10.78 -10.02 -5.53
CA TYR A 62 12.10 -9.43 -5.80
C TYR A 62 12.08 -8.25 -6.76
N ASP A 63 11.16 -8.21 -7.73
CA ASP A 63 11.17 -7.14 -8.74
C ASP A 63 9.78 -6.87 -9.38
N ASP A 64 8.81 -7.78 -9.25
CA ASP A 64 7.49 -7.66 -9.86
C ASP A 64 6.41 -8.53 -9.14
N ASP A 65 5.18 -8.49 -9.64
CA ASP A 65 4.01 -9.17 -9.02
C ASP A 65 3.93 -10.67 -9.36
N SER A 66 4.82 -11.22 -10.20
CA SER A 66 4.72 -12.57 -10.80
C SER A 66 4.86 -13.69 -9.77
N VAL A 67 5.56 -13.43 -8.66
CA VAL A 67 5.66 -14.39 -7.55
C VAL A 67 4.63 -14.15 -6.46
N CYS A 68 3.77 -13.13 -6.62
CA CYS A 68 2.66 -12.89 -5.72
C CYS A 68 1.44 -13.72 -6.15
N GLY A 69 0.66 -14.17 -5.17
CA GLY A 69 -0.60 -14.85 -5.42
C GLY A 69 -1.59 -13.97 -6.20
N PRO A 70 -2.64 -14.56 -6.80
CA PRO A 70 -3.62 -13.82 -7.58
C PRO A 70 -4.20 -12.62 -6.81
N GLY A 71 -4.22 -11.44 -7.44
CA GLY A 71 -4.77 -10.21 -6.86
C GLY A 71 -3.86 -9.51 -5.84
N LEU A 72 -2.60 -9.94 -5.72
CA LEU A 72 -1.60 -9.33 -4.85
C LEU A 72 -0.51 -8.64 -5.69
N ARG A 73 0.11 -7.61 -5.10
CA ARG A 73 1.21 -6.87 -5.71
C ARG A 73 2.45 -6.93 -4.83
N CYS A 74 3.63 -6.82 -5.42
CA CYS A 74 4.88 -6.75 -4.70
C CYS A 74 5.13 -5.32 -4.20
N PHE A 75 5.26 -5.15 -2.90
CA PHE A 75 5.65 -3.90 -2.26
C PHE A 75 7.17 -3.86 -2.10
N ASP A 76 7.84 -3.19 -3.04
CA ASP A 76 9.29 -2.93 -2.98
C ASP A 76 9.61 -2.03 -1.76
N ARG A 77 10.38 -2.58 -0.82
CA ARG A 77 10.82 -1.88 0.39
C ARG A 77 12.31 -1.61 0.32
N LYS A 78 12.68 -0.34 0.40
CA LYS A 78 14.09 0.04 0.45
C LYS A 78 14.68 -0.08 1.84
N ARG A 79 13.85 -0.03 2.90
CA ARG A 79 14.25 -0.08 4.31
C ARG A 79 13.23 -0.86 5.15
N ASP A 80 12.66 -0.23 6.16
CA ASP A 80 11.71 -0.74 7.13
C ASP A 80 10.32 -0.12 6.96
N GLU A 81 9.99 0.33 5.74
CA GLU A 81 8.67 0.87 5.44
C GLU A 81 7.57 -0.16 5.82
N PRO A 82 6.45 0.30 6.40
CA PRO A 82 5.31 -0.56 6.65
C PRO A 82 4.73 -1.05 5.31
N VAL A 83 4.32 -2.31 5.26
CA VAL A 83 3.64 -2.89 4.10
C VAL A 83 2.13 -2.63 4.27
N PRO A 84 1.43 -2.09 3.26
CA PRO A 84 -0.01 -1.80 3.34
C PRO A 84 -0.82 -3.04 3.75
N GLY A 85 -1.77 -2.89 4.68
CA GLY A 85 -2.60 -3.99 5.19
C GLY A 85 -1.88 -5.02 6.08
N CYS A 86 -0.57 -4.89 6.28
CA CYS A 86 0.24 -5.84 7.02
C CYS A 86 0.73 -5.30 8.37
N ASN A 87 0.81 -6.19 9.34
CA ASN A 87 1.28 -5.89 10.69
C ASN A 87 2.75 -6.28 10.89
N GLY A 88 3.44 -5.50 11.73
CA GLY A 88 4.80 -5.76 12.18
C GLY A 88 5.89 -5.13 11.31
N TRP A 89 7.14 -5.43 11.65
CA TRP A 89 8.32 -4.95 10.95
C TRP A 89 9.07 -6.12 10.31
N GLY A 90 9.00 -6.21 8.98
CA GLY A 90 9.79 -7.16 8.20
C GLY A 90 11.28 -6.80 8.24
N PRO A 91 12.18 -7.73 7.88
CA PRO A 91 13.61 -7.43 7.78
C PRO A 91 13.89 -6.29 6.79
N PHE A 92 15.02 -5.61 6.98
CA PHE A 92 15.42 -4.50 6.13
C PHE A 92 15.61 -4.97 4.68
N GLY A 93 14.97 -4.30 3.73
CA GLY A 93 15.14 -4.58 2.30
C GLY A 93 14.52 -5.90 1.81
N VAL A 94 13.52 -6.42 2.53
CA VAL A 94 12.70 -7.55 2.06
C VAL A 94 11.38 -7.00 1.53
N ASP A 95 11.01 -7.38 0.32
CA ASP A 95 9.74 -6.96 -0.31
C ASP A 95 8.63 -7.96 0.01
N TYR A 96 7.38 -7.50 -0.04
CA TYR A 96 6.22 -8.28 0.41
C TYR A 96 5.05 -8.18 -0.54
N CYS A 97 4.37 -9.31 -0.75
CA CYS A 97 3.10 -9.31 -1.45
C CYS A 97 2.03 -8.71 -0.54
N TYR A 98 1.27 -7.75 -1.04
CA TYR A 98 0.19 -7.09 -0.30
C TYR A 98 -1.04 -7.01 -1.20
N ARG A 99 -2.21 -6.83 -0.58
CA ARG A 99 -3.44 -6.58 -1.32
C ARG A 99 -3.61 -5.06 -1.47
N PRO A 100 -3.69 -4.54 -2.71
CA PRO A 100 -3.86 -3.10 -2.93
C PRO A 100 -5.16 -2.55 -2.33
N GLU A 101 -6.19 -3.39 -2.28
CA GLU A 101 -7.53 -3.04 -1.80
C GLU A 101 -7.71 -3.24 -0.28
N ALA A 102 -6.73 -3.80 0.44
CA ALA A 102 -6.84 -4.08 1.88
C ALA A 102 -6.41 -2.91 2.77
N ASP A 103 -6.15 -1.73 2.20
CA ASP A 103 -5.81 -0.56 2.99
C ASP A 103 -7.08 0.07 3.59
N GLU A 104 -7.22 -0.04 4.92
CA GLU A 104 -8.16 0.75 5.72
C GLU A 104 -7.57 2.14 6.06
N SER A 105 -6.40 2.52 5.52
CA SER A 105 -6.06 3.92 5.28
C SER A 105 -7.00 4.40 4.16
N PRO A 106 -7.55 5.63 4.21
CA PRO A 106 -8.60 6.04 3.29
C PRO A 106 -8.13 5.70 1.88
N GLY A 107 -8.91 4.86 1.16
CA GLY A 107 -8.55 4.14 -0.08
C GLY A 107 -8.31 5.05 -1.29
N ASN A 108 -7.66 6.17 -1.01
CA ASN A 108 -7.37 7.28 -1.83
C ASN A 108 -5.99 7.89 -1.49
N ALA A 109 -5.21 7.30 -0.57
CA ALA A 109 -3.86 7.79 -0.29
C ALA A 109 -2.95 7.62 -1.53
N LEU A 110 -2.16 8.66 -1.83
CA LEU A 110 -1.24 8.63 -2.97
C LEU A 110 -0.08 7.66 -2.76
N VAL A 111 0.04 6.68 -3.65
CA VAL A 111 1.06 5.63 -3.61
C VAL A 111 1.76 5.51 -4.97
N ASN A 112 3.08 5.27 -4.97
CA ASN A 112 3.84 5.06 -6.20
C ASN A 112 4.46 3.66 -6.17
N PHE A 113 4.05 2.82 -7.12
CA PHE A 113 4.51 1.43 -7.27
C PHE A 113 5.45 1.22 -8.47
N GLY A 114 5.96 2.29 -9.07
CA GLY A 114 6.76 2.27 -10.29
C GLY A 114 5.98 2.71 -11.53
N GLU A 115 6.63 2.69 -12.69
CA GLU A 115 6.04 3.10 -13.97
C GLU A 115 4.85 2.21 -14.33
N CYS A 116 3.72 2.84 -14.64
CA CYS A 116 2.50 2.18 -15.06
C CYS A 116 2.45 2.09 -16.58
N ASP A 117 1.90 1.01 -17.13
CA ASP A 117 1.71 0.85 -18.57
C ASP A 117 0.39 0.14 -18.91
N LYS A 118 0.12 -0.04 -20.20
CA LYS A 118 -1.11 -0.69 -20.70
C LYS A 118 -1.26 -2.17 -20.30
N ASP A 119 -0.15 -2.86 -20.06
CA ASP A 119 -0.09 -4.27 -19.69
C ASP A 119 -0.15 -4.42 -18.15
N LYS A 120 0.30 -3.39 -17.43
CA LYS A 120 0.22 -3.24 -15.97
C LYS A 120 -0.32 -1.84 -15.57
N PRO A 121 -1.63 -1.61 -15.69
CA PRO A 121 -2.22 -0.30 -15.43
C PRO A 121 -2.29 0.00 -13.94
N CYS A 122 -2.16 1.28 -13.59
CA CYS A 122 -2.30 1.77 -12.23
C CYS A 122 -3.76 2.02 -11.83
N GLY A 123 -4.07 1.76 -10.56
CA GLY A 123 -5.35 2.04 -9.92
C GLY A 123 -5.50 3.51 -9.51
N GLU A 124 -6.66 3.85 -8.98
CA GLU A 124 -6.94 5.21 -8.48
C GLU A 124 -5.95 5.58 -7.35
N CYS A 125 -5.41 6.80 -7.40
CA CYS A 125 -4.38 7.32 -6.50
C CYS A 125 -3.02 6.61 -6.58
N GLU A 126 -2.79 5.82 -7.62
CA GLU A 126 -1.51 5.16 -7.89
C GLU A 126 -0.75 5.84 -9.03
N GLY A 127 0.57 5.95 -8.87
CA GLY A 127 1.51 6.42 -9.90
C GLY A 127 2.63 5.41 -10.13
N ASP A 128 3.46 5.56 -11.17
CA ASP A 128 3.79 6.72 -12.00
C ASP A 128 3.22 6.60 -13.44
N CYS A 129 2.20 7.38 -13.80
CA CYS A 129 1.61 7.35 -15.16
C CYS A 129 2.23 8.43 -16.05
N ASP A 130 2.83 8.08 -17.19
CA ASP A 130 3.84 8.97 -17.78
C ASP A 130 3.40 9.84 -18.98
N LYS A 131 2.12 9.84 -19.41
CA LYS A 131 1.54 10.75 -20.45
C LYS A 131 0.13 10.42 -20.91
N ASP A 132 -0.26 9.15 -20.84
CA ASP A 132 -1.49 8.66 -21.45
C ASP A 132 -2.40 8.03 -20.41
N ASP A 133 -3.70 8.29 -20.53
CA ASP A 133 -4.75 7.67 -19.71
C ASP A 133 -4.77 6.12 -19.88
N SER A 134 -4.05 5.58 -20.87
CA SER A 134 -3.90 4.14 -21.12
C SER A 134 -3.03 3.40 -20.10
N ALA A 135 -2.20 4.12 -19.35
CA ALA A 135 -1.43 3.58 -18.23
C ALA A 135 -2.26 3.48 -16.93
N CYS A 136 -3.48 4.02 -16.95
CA CYS A 136 -4.43 3.96 -15.85
C CYS A 136 -5.53 2.92 -16.12
N GLY A 137 -6.10 2.41 -15.03
CA GLY A 137 -7.23 1.49 -15.10
C GLY A 137 -8.44 2.09 -15.82
N PRO A 138 -9.40 1.25 -16.25
CA PRO A 138 -10.58 1.73 -16.98
C PRO A 138 -11.34 2.85 -16.25
N GLY A 139 -11.61 3.94 -16.96
CA GLY A 139 -12.35 5.09 -16.41
C GLY A 139 -11.50 6.04 -15.54
N LEU A 140 -10.19 5.80 -15.44
CA LEU A 140 -9.24 6.69 -14.78
C LEU A 140 -8.44 7.48 -15.81
N ARG A 141 -7.88 8.60 -15.35
CA ARG A 141 -7.03 9.48 -16.15
C ARG A 141 -5.73 9.76 -15.42
N CYS A 142 -4.68 10.11 -16.16
CA CYS A 142 -3.41 10.46 -15.56
C CYS A 142 -3.38 11.95 -15.15
N PHE A 143 -3.10 12.22 -13.88
CA PHE A 143 -2.93 13.58 -13.35
C PHE A 143 -1.45 13.94 -13.33
N GLU A 144 -1.00 14.65 -14.36
CA GLU A 144 0.38 15.14 -14.44
C GLU A 144 0.65 16.24 -13.39
N ARG A 145 1.70 16.07 -12.60
CA ARG A 145 2.08 16.97 -11.50
C ARG A 145 3.46 17.56 -11.68
N LYS A 146 3.59 18.85 -11.37
CA LYS A 146 4.89 19.55 -11.41
C LYS A 146 5.56 19.58 -10.03
N GLY A 147 4.83 19.29 -8.96
CA GLY A 147 5.29 19.38 -7.58
C GLY A 147 4.43 18.57 -6.62
N ASP A 148 3.85 19.25 -5.63
CA ASP A 148 3.01 18.69 -4.56
C ASP A 148 1.51 18.99 -4.72
N GLU A 149 1.05 19.16 -5.97
CA GLU A 149 -0.38 19.40 -6.25
C GLU A 149 -1.25 18.27 -5.69
N GLU A 150 -2.40 18.66 -5.13
CA GLU A 150 -3.39 17.69 -4.67
C GLU A 150 -4.02 16.98 -5.87
N VAL A 151 -4.14 15.65 -5.78
CA VAL A 151 -4.76 14.82 -6.81
C VAL A 151 -6.24 14.65 -6.45
N PRO A 152 -7.19 14.94 -7.37
CA PRO A 152 -8.61 14.85 -7.08
C PRO A 152 -9.02 13.46 -6.57
N GLY A 153 -9.84 13.46 -5.52
CA GLY A 153 -10.28 12.22 -4.87
C GLY A 153 -9.23 11.59 -3.94
N CYS A 154 -7.96 11.97 -4.04
CA CYS A 154 -6.84 11.38 -3.31
C CYS A 154 -6.39 12.18 -2.08
N THR A 155 -5.70 11.52 -1.14
CA THR A 155 -5.12 12.10 0.06
C THR A 155 -3.61 11.92 0.11
N GLY A 156 -2.95 12.72 0.95
CA GLY A 156 -1.50 12.71 1.07
C GLY A 156 -0.81 13.56 0.00
N LYS A 157 0.51 13.67 0.11
CA LYS A 157 1.31 14.54 -0.79
C LYS A 157 1.82 13.83 -2.04
N GLY A 158 1.89 12.50 -2.00
CA GLY A 158 2.60 11.72 -3.01
C GLY A 158 4.10 12.04 -3.07
N LYS A 159 4.77 11.50 -4.08
CA LYS A 159 6.16 11.77 -4.43
C LYS A 159 6.21 12.92 -5.44
N LYS A 160 7.27 13.71 -5.41
CA LYS A 160 7.48 14.80 -6.38
C LYS A 160 7.81 14.23 -7.76
N LYS A 161 7.29 14.86 -8.82
CA LYS A 161 7.48 14.45 -10.22
C LYS A 161 6.93 13.05 -10.52
N VAL A 162 5.90 12.66 -9.76
CA VAL A 162 5.17 11.43 -9.98
C VAL A 162 3.77 11.82 -10.35
N ASP A 163 3.27 11.19 -11.39
CA ASP A 163 1.96 11.40 -11.95
C ASP A 163 1.04 10.28 -11.48
N TYR A 164 -0.21 10.61 -11.18
CA TYR A 164 -1.11 9.70 -10.47
C TYR A 164 -2.41 9.51 -11.24
N CYS A 165 -2.85 8.26 -11.33
CA CYS A 165 -4.15 7.94 -11.87
C CYS A 165 -5.24 8.45 -10.93
N TYR A 166 -6.24 9.15 -11.47
CA TYR A 166 -7.36 9.69 -10.71
C TYR A 166 -8.66 9.43 -11.45
N ARG A 167 -9.77 9.45 -10.73
CA ARG A 167 -11.08 9.42 -11.34
C ARG A 167 -11.50 10.84 -11.71
N PRO A 168 -11.65 11.19 -12.99
CA PRO A 168 -12.29 12.45 -13.35
C PRO A 168 -13.72 12.42 -12.83
N GLU A 169 -14.16 13.50 -12.17
CA GLU A 169 -15.59 13.66 -11.90
C GLU A 169 -16.32 13.58 -13.24
N ALA A 170 -17.34 12.72 -13.32
CA ALA A 170 -18.12 12.60 -14.54
C ALA A 170 -18.59 14.00 -14.93
N ASP A 171 -18.26 14.44 -16.15
CA ASP A 171 -18.75 15.70 -16.72
C ASP A 171 -20.24 15.84 -16.40
N GLU A 172 -20.57 16.69 -15.43
CA GLU A 172 -21.88 17.32 -15.31
C GLU A 172 -22.06 18.11 -16.61
N SER A 173 -22.51 17.42 -17.66
CA SER A 173 -22.83 17.99 -18.95
C SER A 173 -23.82 19.14 -18.75
N PRO A 174 -23.70 20.21 -19.53
CA PRO A 174 -24.24 21.52 -19.18
C PRO A 174 -25.75 21.43 -19.00
N SER A 175 -26.25 21.92 -17.86
CA SER A 175 -27.68 22.18 -17.72
C SER A 175 -28.08 23.18 -18.80
N ASN A 176 -28.74 22.64 -19.82
CA ASN A 176 -29.41 23.34 -20.89
C ASN A 176 -30.29 24.44 -20.30
N GLY A 177 -29.79 25.67 -20.27
CA GLY A 177 -30.56 26.86 -19.93
C GLY A 177 -31.14 27.45 -21.20
N GLU A 178 -32.36 27.00 -21.53
CA GLU A 178 -33.22 27.52 -22.59
C GLU A 178 -33.16 29.05 -22.73
N SER A 179 -33.03 29.49 -23.98
CA SER A 179 -33.43 30.82 -24.40
C SER A 179 -34.96 30.93 -24.48
N GLY A 180 -35.53 31.83 -23.68
CA GLY A 180 -36.72 32.64 -24.03
C GLY A 180 -37.89 32.57 -23.03
N PRO A 181 -38.92 33.43 -23.17
CA PRO A 181 -38.97 34.83 -23.62
C PRO A 181 -39.60 35.77 -22.56
N PHE A 182 -39.71 37.06 -22.92
CA PHE A 182 -40.33 38.23 -22.24
C PHE A 182 -39.40 39.17 -21.48
#